data_AF-A0A424IED2-F1
#
_entry.id   AF-A0A424IED2-F1
#
_cell.length_a   1.000
_cell.length_b   1.000
_cell.length_c   1.000
_cell.angle_alpha   90.00
_cell.angle_beta   90.00
_cell.angle_gamma   90.00
#
_symmetry.space_group_name_H-M   'P 1'
#
loop_
_entity.id
_entity.type
_entity.pdbx_description
1 polymer ?
#
loop_
_entity_poly.entity_id
_entity_poly.type
_entity_poly.pdbx_seq_one_letter_code
_entity_poly.pdbx_strand_id
1 'polypeptide(L)'
;MIFFLGIIFLVLMIFFFDWITNSNKNKFNKKIQFFIVIISSIIGLTLLIAGLYKYSTLFLSVAAWFLRKKFIFDIILNFFRKKNLNDSKKFQETLSLSESYDLLGVDEKTSTEDIIKSHKELIRKLHPDKGGSSYLSAKINQARDNILEDRKKS
;
A
#
# COMPACT_ATOMS: atom_id res chain seq x y z
N MET A 1 -3.47 44.65 14.39
CA MET A 1 -3.22 43.19 14.55
C MET A 1 -4.52 42.37 14.46
N ILE A 2 -5.57 42.72 15.22
CA ILE A 2 -6.88 42.04 15.17
C ILE A 2 -7.51 42.03 13.76
N PHE A 3 -7.47 43.14 13.02
CA PHE A 3 -8.03 43.21 11.67
C PHE A 3 -7.36 42.26 10.66
N PHE A 4 -6.04 42.12 10.71
CA PHE A 4 -5.31 41.18 9.87
C PHE A 4 -5.66 39.72 10.19
N LEU A 5 -5.85 39.40 11.47
CA LEU A 5 -6.29 38.08 11.92
C LEU A 5 -7.70 37.75 11.38
N GLY A 6 -8.61 38.73 11.38
CA GLY A 6 -9.96 38.57 10.85
C GLY A 6 -9.98 38.29 9.35
N ILE A 7 -9.13 38.96 8.57
CA ILE A 7 -9.01 38.75 7.12
C ILE A 7 -8.46 37.35 6.82
N ILE A 8 -7.43 36.92 7.55
CA ILE A 8 -6.85 35.57 7.40
C ILE A 8 -7.89 34.50 7.72
N PHE A 9 -8.65 34.67 8.80
CA PHE A 9 -9.74 33.76 9.18
C PHE A 9 -10.83 33.68 8.11
N LEU A 10 -11.22 34.81 7.52
CA LEU A 10 -12.24 34.87 6.48
C LEU A 10 -11.79 34.17 5.20
N VAL A 11 -10.53 34.33 4.78
CA VAL A 11 -9.95 33.61 3.64
C VAL A 11 -9.92 32.10 3.88
N LEU A 12 -9.55 31.66 5.09
CA LEU A 12 -9.58 30.25 5.48
C LEU A 12 -11.01 29.68 5.46
N MET A 13 -12.00 30.47 5.90
CA MET A 13 -13.41 30.08 5.86
C MET A 13 -13.90 29.88 4.42
N ILE A 14 -13.55 30.79 3.50
CA ILE A 14 -13.94 30.66 2.09
C ILE A 14 -13.35 29.40 1.47
N PHE A 15 -12.05 29.15 1.68
CA PHE A 15 -11.40 27.92 1.21
C PHE A 15 -12.03 26.66 1.80
N PHE A 16 -12.41 26.72 3.08
CA PHE A 16 -13.09 25.61 3.76
C PHE A 16 -14.47 25.32 3.16
N PHE A 17 -15.26 26.38 2.87
CA PHE A 17 -16.59 26.24 2.27
C PHE A 17 -16.53 25.75 0.82
N ASP A 18 -15.65 26.29 -0.01
CA ASP A 18 -15.45 25.84 -1.39
C ASP A 18 -15.01 24.37 -1.44
N TRP A 19 -14.15 23.97 -0.50
CA TRP A 19 -13.70 22.60 -0.37
C TRP A 19 -14.81 21.63 0.10
N ILE A 20 -15.75 22.11 0.92
CA ILE A 20 -16.94 21.37 1.36
C ILE A 20 -17.89 21.11 0.19
N THR A 21 -18.17 22.12 -0.62
CA THR A 21 -19.19 22.03 -1.68
C THR A 21 -18.75 21.19 -2.87
N ASN A 22 -17.45 21.15 -3.17
CA ASN A 22 -16.93 20.51 -4.39
C ASN A 22 -16.53 19.03 -4.22
N SER A 23 -16.85 18.40 -3.08
CA SER A 23 -16.42 17.03 -2.76
C SER A 23 -17.54 15.99 -2.97
N ASN A 24 -17.24 14.91 -3.72
CA ASN A 24 -18.13 13.76 -3.89
C ASN A 24 -18.58 13.15 -2.53
N LYS A 25 -19.88 12.84 -2.37
CA LYS A 25 -20.54 12.41 -1.11
C LYS A 25 -19.74 11.39 -0.27
N ASN A 26 -19.10 10.39 -0.89
CA ASN A 26 -18.32 9.38 -0.16
C ASN A 26 -16.94 9.88 0.31
N LYS A 27 -16.28 10.75 -0.46
CA LYS A 27 -15.01 11.38 -0.07
C LYS A 27 -15.24 12.53 0.91
N PHE A 28 -16.39 13.21 0.81
CA PHE A 28 -16.83 14.28 1.70
C PHE A 28 -17.01 13.81 3.15
N ASN A 29 -17.71 12.70 3.37
CA ASN A 29 -17.90 12.15 4.71
C ASN A 29 -16.56 11.79 5.39
N LYS A 30 -15.64 11.15 4.66
CA LYS A 30 -14.31 10.81 5.21
C LYS A 30 -13.47 12.05 5.54
N LYS A 31 -13.57 13.08 4.71
CA LYS A 31 -12.91 14.38 4.89
C LYS A 31 -13.44 15.11 6.13
N ILE A 32 -14.75 15.20 6.32
CA ILE A 32 -15.36 15.80 7.52
C ILE A 32 -14.91 15.09 8.80
N GLN A 33 -14.91 13.76 8.78
CA GLN A 33 -14.47 12.96 9.93
C GLN A 33 -13.02 13.29 10.33
N PHE A 34 -12.13 13.50 9.36
CA PHE A 34 -10.75 13.92 9.63
C PHE A 34 -10.66 15.28 10.33
N PHE A 35 -11.44 16.26 9.89
CA PHE A 35 -11.49 17.59 10.52
C PHE A 35 -12.06 17.54 11.94
N ILE A 36 -13.12 16.75 12.17
CA ILE A 36 -13.69 16.54 13.52
C ILE A 36 -12.64 15.97 14.47
N VAL A 37 -11.85 15.00 14.03
CA VAL A 37 -10.77 14.41 14.85
C VAL A 37 -9.69 15.43 15.17
N ILE A 38 -9.27 16.26 14.21
CA ILE A 38 -8.26 17.32 14.45
C ILE A 38 -8.78 18.35 15.46
N ILE A 39 -9.99 18.87 15.25
CA ILE A 39 -10.59 19.89 16.11
C ILE A 39 -10.78 19.34 17.53
N SER A 40 -11.29 18.12 17.68
CA SER A 40 -11.47 17.46 18.97
C SER A 40 -10.14 17.22 19.69
N SER A 41 -9.08 16.86 18.96
CA SER A 41 -7.73 16.70 19.53
C SER A 41 -7.13 18.02 19.99
N ILE A 42 -7.29 19.10 19.21
CA ILE A 42 -6.82 20.44 19.59
C ILE A 42 -7.54 20.91 20.85
N ILE A 43 -8.87 20.82 20.89
CA ILE A 43 -9.69 21.20 22.06
C ILE A 43 -9.30 20.36 23.29
N GLY A 44 -9.14 19.04 23.12
CA GLY A 44 -8.72 18.14 24.19
C GLY A 44 -7.35 18.51 24.77
N LEU A 45 -6.40 18.90 23.91
CA LEU A 45 -5.05 19.31 24.31
C LEU A 45 -5.05 20.66 25.02
N THR A 46 -5.81 21.64 24.51
CA THR A 46 -5.98 22.95 25.16
C THR A 46 -6.60 22.83 26.56
N LEU A 47 -7.63 21.99 26.72
CA LEU A 47 -8.27 21.75 28.02
C LEU A 47 -7.33 21.06 29.02
N LEU A 48 -6.43 20.20 28.53
CA LEU A 48 -5.43 19.53 29.36
C LEU A 48 -4.40 20.53 29.90
N ILE A 49 -3.90 21.42 29.04
CA ILE A 49 -2.97 22.50 29.43
C ILE A 49 -3.64 23.45 30.44
N ALA A 50 -4.95 23.71 30.29
CA ALA A 50 -5.72 24.54 31.20
C ALA A 50 -6.02 23.88 32.57
N GLY A 51 -5.63 22.62 32.79
CA GLY A 51 -5.87 21.90 34.05
C GLY A 51 -7.28 21.30 34.19
N LEU A 52 -8.11 21.34 33.13
CA LEU A 52 -9.48 20.83 33.10
C LEU A 52 -9.56 19.38 32.58
N TYR A 53 -8.70 18.51 33.09
CA TYR A 53 -8.51 17.14 32.60
C TYR A 53 -9.77 16.26 32.63
N LYS A 54 -10.75 16.55 33.51
CA LYS A 54 -12.03 15.83 33.57
C LYS A 54 -12.80 15.92 32.25
N TYR A 55 -12.83 17.10 31.63
CA TYR A 55 -13.54 17.34 30.39
C TYR A 55 -12.76 16.86 29.15
N SER A 56 -11.43 16.74 29.26
CA SER A 56 -10.56 16.23 28.20
C SER A 56 -10.97 14.82 27.73
N THR A 57 -11.34 13.94 28.68
CA THR A 57 -11.72 12.54 28.38
C THR A 57 -12.91 12.40 27.43
N LEU A 58 -13.86 13.35 27.46
CA LEU A 58 -15.02 13.37 26.56
C LEU A 58 -14.60 13.65 25.12
N PHE A 59 -13.70 14.61 24.91
CA PHE A 59 -13.20 14.97 23.57
C PHE A 59 -12.25 13.91 22.99
N LEU A 60 -11.44 13.25 23.82
CA LEU A 60 -10.64 12.11 23.36
C LEU A 60 -11.51 10.91 22.97
N SER A 61 -12.60 10.65 23.70
CA SER A 61 -13.52 9.54 23.41
C SER A 61 -14.28 9.76 22.09
N VAL A 62 -14.72 10.99 21.81
CA VAL A 62 -15.35 11.35 20.52
C VAL A 62 -14.36 11.21 19.36
N ALA A 63 -13.11 11.66 19.53
CA ALA A 63 -12.07 11.47 18.53
C ALA A 63 -11.79 9.98 18.27
N ALA A 64 -11.70 9.16 19.31
CA ALA A 64 -11.49 7.72 19.21
C ALA A 64 -12.67 6.99 18.52
N TRP A 65 -13.91 7.38 18.80
CA TRP A 65 -15.09 6.80 18.15
C TRP A 65 -15.16 7.14 16.65
N PHE A 66 -14.77 8.35 16.27
CA PHE A 66 -14.69 8.79 14.87
C PHE A 66 -13.53 8.17 14.09
N LEU A 67 -12.44 7.81 14.78
CA LEU A 67 -11.39 6.92 14.27
C LEU A 67 -11.91 5.48 14.18
N ARG A 68 -12.96 5.22 13.38
CA ARG A 68 -13.43 3.85 13.10
C ARG A 68 -12.23 3.03 12.65
N LYS A 69 -11.95 1.91 13.34
CA LYS A 69 -10.86 0.95 13.08
C LYS A 69 -10.63 0.64 11.59
N LYS A 70 -11.70 0.70 10.77
CA LYS A 70 -11.66 0.53 9.32
C LYS A 70 -10.81 1.57 8.57
N PHE A 71 -10.78 2.84 8.98
CA PHE A 71 -9.99 3.87 8.28
C PHE A 71 -8.48 3.63 8.45
N ILE A 72 -8.04 3.38 9.68
CA ILE A 72 -6.64 3.07 10.00
C ILE A 72 -6.24 1.75 9.32
N PHE A 73 -7.11 0.73 9.39
CA PHE A 73 -6.90 -0.55 8.74
C PHE A 73 -6.80 -0.41 7.21
N ASP A 74 -7.65 0.40 6.58
CA ASP A 74 -7.62 0.65 5.13
C ASP A 74 -6.36 1.40 4.71
N ILE A 75 -5.89 2.38 5.49
CA ILE A 75 -4.63 3.10 5.20
C ILE A 75 -3.45 2.14 5.31
N ILE A 76 -3.39 1.36 6.39
CA ILE A 76 -2.34 0.37 6.61
C ILE A 76 -2.36 -0.67 5.49
N LEU A 77 -3.52 -1.27 5.20
CA LEU A 77 -3.68 -2.23 4.11
C LEU A 77 -3.33 -1.62 2.75
N ASN A 78 -3.71 -0.38 2.47
CA ASN A 78 -3.39 0.27 1.20
C ASN A 78 -1.89 0.53 1.05
N PHE A 79 -1.19 0.83 2.15
CA PHE A 79 0.26 0.96 2.16
C PHE A 79 0.94 -0.39 1.86
N PHE A 80 0.51 -1.46 2.54
CA PHE A 80 1.01 -2.82 2.28
C PHE A 80 0.64 -3.33 0.87
N ARG A 81 -0.57 -3.05 0.39
CA ARG A 81 -1.04 -3.38 -0.96
C ARG A 81 -0.26 -2.61 -2.03
N LYS A 82 0.09 -1.34 -1.80
CA LYS A 82 0.89 -0.53 -2.72
C LYS A 82 2.32 -1.06 -2.86
N LYS A 83 2.91 -1.56 -1.77
CA LYS A 83 4.21 -2.26 -1.82
C LYS A 83 4.12 -3.52 -2.68
N ASN A 84 3.09 -4.34 -2.45
CA ASN A 84 2.90 -5.60 -3.19
C ASN A 84 2.66 -5.37 -4.69
N LEU A 85 1.95 -4.31 -5.08
CA LEU A 85 1.74 -3.94 -6.49
C LEU A 85 3.04 -3.52 -7.21
N ASN A 86 3.95 -2.83 -6.52
CA ASN A 86 5.25 -2.48 -7.09
C ASN A 86 6.14 -3.71 -7.25
N ASP A 87 6.11 -4.65 -6.29
CA ASP A 87 6.81 -5.92 -6.40
C ASP A 87 6.21 -6.82 -7.51
N SER A 88 4.87 -6.84 -7.66
CA SER A 88 4.20 -7.54 -8.77
C SER A 88 4.48 -6.89 -10.14
N LYS A 89 4.60 -5.56 -10.22
CA LYS A 89 4.92 -4.88 -11.49
C LYS A 89 6.37 -5.15 -11.91
N LYS A 90 7.29 -5.27 -10.95
CA LYS A 90 8.67 -5.73 -11.19
C LYS A 90 8.73 -7.23 -11.55
N PHE A 91 7.83 -8.03 -10.99
CA PHE A 91 7.64 -9.44 -11.35
C PHE A 91 7.06 -9.62 -12.77
N GLN A 92 6.26 -8.67 -13.25
CA GLN A 92 5.65 -8.69 -14.60
C GLN A 92 6.55 -8.15 -15.72
N GLU A 93 7.82 -7.83 -15.48
CA GLU A 93 8.75 -7.72 -16.62
C GLU A 93 8.72 -9.05 -17.37
N THR A 94 8.21 -9.01 -18.60
CA THR A 94 8.13 -10.17 -19.47
C THR A 94 9.53 -10.68 -19.73
N LEU A 95 9.89 -11.77 -19.05
CA LEU A 95 11.09 -12.54 -19.39
C LEU A 95 10.99 -12.97 -20.84
N SER A 96 12.02 -12.63 -21.62
CA SER A 96 12.17 -13.20 -22.95
C SER A 96 12.41 -14.71 -22.86
N LEU A 97 12.16 -15.42 -23.97
CA LEU A 97 12.37 -16.85 -24.03
C LEU A 97 13.85 -17.21 -23.80
N SER A 98 14.78 -16.48 -24.42
CA SER A 98 16.23 -16.65 -24.21
C SER A 98 16.64 -16.42 -22.75
N GLU A 99 16.17 -15.34 -22.12
CA GLU A 99 16.45 -15.11 -20.69
C GLU A 99 15.87 -16.22 -19.79
N SER A 100 14.78 -16.87 -20.21
CA SER A 100 14.19 -17.98 -19.48
C SER A 100 15.09 -19.22 -19.51
N TYR A 101 15.72 -19.50 -20.67
CA TYR A 101 16.71 -20.56 -20.82
C TYR A 101 17.98 -20.27 -20.00
N ASP A 102 18.48 -19.03 -20.08
CA ASP A 102 19.64 -18.56 -19.33
C ASP A 102 19.41 -18.63 -17.81
N LEU A 103 18.22 -18.23 -17.34
CA LEU A 103 17.89 -18.24 -15.91
C LEU A 103 17.83 -19.66 -15.34
N LEU A 104 17.37 -20.64 -16.13
CA LEU A 104 17.37 -22.05 -15.74
C LEU A 104 18.72 -22.74 -15.98
N GLY A 105 19.64 -22.10 -16.71
CA GLY A 105 20.94 -22.67 -17.07
C GLY A 105 20.83 -23.87 -18.01
N VAL A 106 19.85 -23.84 -18.93
CA VAL A 106 19.57 -24.93 -19.88
C VAL A 106 19.54 -24.42 -21.31
N ASP A 107 19.96 -25.24 -22.26
CA ASP A 107 19.98 -24.90 -23.69
C ASP A 107 18.60 -25.05 -24.35
N GLU A 108 18.37 -24.35 -25.46
CA GLU A 108 17.13 -24.44 -26.26
C GLU A 108 16.86 -25.85 -26.83
N LYS A 109 17.85 -26.74 -26.87
CA LYS A 109 17.70 -28.15 -27.29
C LYS A 109 17.43 -29.10 -26.13
N THR A 110 17.40 -28.60 -24.90
CA THR A 110 17.18 -29.40 -23.69
C THR A 110 15.78 -30.00 -23.68
N SER A 111 15.68 -31.27 -23.25
CA SER A 111 14.41 -31.98 -23.11
C SER A 111 13.51 -31.30 -22.06
N THR A 112 12.20 -31.46 -22.20
CA THR A 112 11.22 -30.94 -21.21
C THR A 112 11.45 -31.53 -19.82
N GLU A 113 11.88 -32.78 -19.75
CA GLU A 113 12.16 -33.50 -18.50
C GLU A 113 13.36 -32.88 -17.78
N ASP A 114 14.42 -32.56 -18.52
CA ASP A 114 15.63 -31.94 -17.98
C ASP A 114 15.38 -30.48 -17.57
N ILE A 115 14.55 -29.74 -18.31
CA ILE A 115 14.10 -28.38 -17.91
C ILE A 115 13.41 -28.43 -16.54
N ILE A 116 12.48 -29.36 -16.34
CA ILE A 116 11.77 -29.54 -15.06
C ILE A 116 12.74 -29.94 -13.94
N LYS A 117 13.74 -30.77 -14.24
CA LYS A 117 14.75 -31.19 -13.27
C LYS A 117 15.61 -30.00 -12.82
N SER A 118 16.15 -29.22 -13.77
CA SER A 118 16.96 -28.01 -13.47
C SER A 118 16.17 -26.99 -12.66
N HIS A 119 14.90 -26.76 -13.01
CA HIS A 119 13.99 -25.92 -12.24
C HIS A 119 13.86 -26.38 -10.78
N LYS A 120 13.57 -27.66 -10.55
CA LYS A 120 13.43 -28.22 -9.20
C LYS A 120 14.71 -28.08 -8.38
N GLU A 121 15.87 -28.29 -8.99
CA GLU A 121 17.16 -28.11 -8.32
C GLU A 121 17.41 -26.65 -7.92
N LEU A 122 17.11 -25.71 -8.81
CA LEU A 122 17.24 -24.27 -8.54
C LEU A 122 16.30 -23.82 -7.42
N ILE A 123 15.01 -24.19 -7.46
CA ILE A 123 14.06 -23.86 -6.40
C ILE A 123 14.48 -24.48 -5.07
N ARG A 124 14.95 -25.73 -5.05
CA ARG A 124 15.40 -26.39 -3.82
C ARG A 124 16.56 -25.65 -3.14
N LYS A 125 17.44 -25.01 -3.93
CA LYS A 125 18.57 -24.21 -3.45
C LYS A 125 18.17 -22.80 -3.04
N LEU A 126 17.22 -22.19 -3.77
CA LEU A 126 16.88 -20.77 -3.67
C LEU A 126 15.52 -20.51 -3.01
N HIS A 127 14.92 -21.53 -2.39
CA HIS A 127 13.64 -21.41 -1.70
C HIS A 127 13.72 -20.40 -0.54
N PRO A 128 12.68 -19.56 -0.34
CA PRO A 128 12.67 -18.57 0.74
C PRO A 128 12.88 -19.18 2.13
N ASP A 129 12.31 -20.35 2.37
CA ASP A 129 12.43 -21.08 3.64
C ASP A 129 13.87 -21.52 3.95
N LYS A 130 14.77 -21.50 2.95
CA LYS A 130 16.19 -21.82 3.10
C LYS A 130 17.09 -20.59 3.02
N GLY A 131 16.53 -19.40 3.22
CA GLY A 131 17.25 -18.13 3.11
C GLY A 131 17.36 -17.59 1.69
N GLY A 132 16.64 -18.18 0.74
CA GLY A 132 16.54 -17.66 -0.63
C GLY A 132 15.56 -16.49 -0.74
N SER A 133 15.43 -15.93 -1.95
CA SER A 133 14.54 -14.80 -2.21
C SER A 133 13.22 -15.28 -2.82
N SER A 134 12.10 -14.82 -2.25
CA SER A 134 10.76 -15.05 -2.83
C SER A 134 10.66 -14.50 -4.25
N TYR A 135 11.34 -13.39 -4.53
CA TYR A 135 11.40 -12.81 -5.87
C TYR A 135 12.13 -13.72 -6.86
N LEU A 136 13.30 -14.25 -6.46
CA LEU A 136 14.09 -15.12 -7.33
C LEU A 136 13.38 -16.45 -7.61
N SER A 137 12.75 -17.03 -6.59
CA SER A 137 11.94 -18.24 -6.74
C SER A 137 10.78 -18.04 -7.71
N ALA A 138 10.09 -16.89 -7.62
CA ALA A 138 9.02 -16.55 -8.54
C ALA A 138 9.55 -16.38 -9.98
N LYS A 139 10.70 -15.71 -10.16
CA LYS A 139 11.34 -15.52 -11.47
C LYS A 139 11.73 -16.85 -12.13
N ILE A 140 12.24 -17.80 -11.35
CA ILE A 140 12.57 -19.16 -11.79
C ILE A 140 11.32 -19.94 -12.21
N ASN A 141 10.21 -19.80 -11.50
CA ASN A 141 8.94 -20.41 -11.89
C ASN A 141 8.42 -19.82 -13.21
N GLN A 142 8.48 -18.51 -13.37
CA GLN A 142 8.07 -17.82 -14.61
C GLN A 142 8.90 -18.27 -15.81
N ALA A 143 10.23 -18.42 -15.66
CA ALA A 143 11.08 -18.92 -16.74
C ALA A 143 10.70 -20.34 -17.20
N ARG A 144 10.45 -21.25 -16.24
CA ARG A 144 9.95 -22.60 -16.57
C ARG A 144 8.63 -22.52 -17.34
N ASP A 145 7.69 -21.73 -16.84
CA ASP A 145 6.35 -21.65 -17.43
C ASP A 145 6.40 -21.07 -18.84
N ASN A 146 7.22 -20.04 -19.07
CA ASN A 146 7.47 -19.46 -20.39
C ASN A 146 8.00 -20.49 -21.39
N ILE A 147 9.03 -21.25 -21.01
CA ILE A 147 9.63 -22.28 -21.90
C ILE A 147 8.62 -23.38 -22.20
N LEU A 148 7.90 -23.88 -21.19
CA LEU A 148 6.91 -24.94 -21.38
C LEU A 148 5.71 -24.48 -22.21
N GLU A 149 5.33 -23.21 -22.12
CA GLU A 149 4.26 -22.65 -22.95
C GLU A 149 4.71 -22.53 -24.42
N ASP A 150 5.94 -22.07 -24.66
CA ASP A 150 6.52 -21.98 -26.01
C ASP A 150 6.62 -23.35 -26.71
N ARG A 151 7.10 -24.37 -25.98
CA ARG A 151 7.17 -25.77 -26.45
C ARG A 151 5.81 -26.39 -26.76
N LYS A 152 4.72 -25.89 -26.18
CA LYS A 152 3.35 -26.36 -26.48
C LYS A 152 2.73 -25.66 -27.69
N LYS A 153 3.25 -24.48 -28.05
CA LYS A 153 2.76 -23.69 -29.20
C LYS A 153 3.45 -24.08 -30.51
N SER A 154 4.68 -24.60 -30.44
CA SER A 154 5.42 -25.21 -31.56
C SER A 154 4.97 -26.64 -31.82
#